data_AF-A0AAD4HDV1-F1
#
_entry.id   AF-A0AAD4HDV1-F1
#
_cell.length_a   1.000
_cell.length_b   1.000
_cell.length_c   1.000
_cell.angle_alpha   90.00
_cell.angle_beta   90.00
_cell.angle_gamma   90.00
#
_symmetry.space_group_name_H-M   'P 1'
#
loop_
_entity.id
_entity.type
_entity.pdbx_description
1 polymer ?
#
loop_
_entity_poly.entity_id
_entity_poly.type
_entity_poly.pdbx_seq_one_letter_code
_entity_poly.pdbx_strand_id
1 'polypeptide(L)'
;MNYRYKVFGSIRGTSHMHVHLVLKPRARPLHAFRTRVELVSALRDIVKIQQTAVEERGILHRDCSVNNAMIEDDGNGTNGLLIDWEFTVHIHAGQKYVIGGTGTLPFMSRSLLWQLSEAVGDPATSACSWKVKVATSSLTKPPPLILHHYHDDLESLFYVLVCICIEFRGPLGVRRDLSADRSQEWLPHLWSTSTLQVGGDVKTSFFFHPNAHKLQKQFHPYFKTLLPLATEWYHLIRNKGQSNAVTFQEVLDLLDTHLAKLPKDEPSPELLFARKVIAALPKKRQASDFEEGDRVDHHLDQPSQPSITERPNQIPGRMGWTMEVMPQSKRNRTT
;
A
#
# COMPACT_ATOMS: atom_id res chain seq x y z
N MET A 1 -11.59 -9.81 22.25
CA MET A 1 -11.18 -10.22 20.89
C MET A 1 -11.86 -11.56 20.60
N ASN A 2 -12.77 -11.61 19.63
CA ASN A 2 -13.44 -12.86 19.25
C ASN A 2 -12.77 -13.41 17.99
N TYR A 3 -12.06 -14.54 18.13
CA TYR A 3 -11.46 -15.24 16.99
C TYR A 3 -12.48 -16.20 16.40
N ARG A 4 -12.70 -16.12 15.08
CA ARG A 4 -13.39 -17.15 14.30
C ARG A 4 -12.36 -17.74 13.34
N TYR A 5 -12.09 -19.03 13.47
CA TYR A 5 -11.28 -19.77 12.50
C TYR A 5 -12.22 -20.62 11.63
N LYS A 6 -11.84 -20.81 10.37
CA LYS A 6 -12.53 -21.70 9.43
C LYS A 6 -11.46 -22.50 8.70
N VAL A 7 -11.46 -23.82 8.90
CA VAL A 7 -10.51 -24.73 8.24
C VAL A 7 -11.09 -25.11 6.88
N PHE A 8 -10.35 -24.84 5.81
CA PHE A 8 -10.68 -25.31 4.48
C PHE A 8 -9.77 -26.50 4.15
N GLY A 9 -10.35 -27.69 4.00
CA GLY A 9 -9.61 -28.86 3.52
C GLY A 9 -9.38 -28.78 2.01
N SER A 10 -8.11 -28.79 1.58
CA SER A 10 -7.74 -28.92 0.16
C SER A 10 -7.78 -30.39 -0.26
N ILE A 11 -8.35 -30.68 -1.43
CA ILE A 11 -8.48 -32.04 -1.99
C ILE A 11 -7.16 -32.50 -2.69
N ARG A 12 -6.08 -31.72 -2.60
CA ARG A 12 -4.77 -32.09 -3.15
C ARG A 12 -3.63 -31.66 -2.23
N GLY A 13 -3.11 -32.61 -1.45
CA GLY A 13 -1.70 -32.75 -1.03
C GLY A 13 -0.99 -31.66 -0.22
N THR A 14 -1.42 -30.40 -0.22
CA THR A 14 -0.81 -29.32 0.55
C THR A 14 -1.87 -28.61 1.38
N SER A 15 -1.71 -28.68 2.70
CA SER A 15 -2.50 -27.91 3.66
C SER A 15 -1.91 -26.50 3.75
N HIS A 16 -2.61 -25.51 3.22
CA HIS A 16 -2.27 -24.10 3.42
C HIS A 16 -3.21 -23.51 4.48
N MET A 17 -2.64 -23.01 5.56
CA MET A 17 -3.39 -22.27 6.57
C MET A 17 -3.44 -20.79 6.18
N HIS A 18 -4.62 -20.30 5.83
CA HIS A 18 -4.85 -18.86 5.67
C HIS A 18 -5.24 -18.25 7.02
N VAL A 19 -4.42 -17.32 7.52
CA VAL A 19 -4.72 -16.54 8.72
C VAL A 19 -5.19 -15.16 8.29
N HIS A 20 -6.42 -14.78 8.68
CA HIS A 20 -6.95 -13.43 8.45
C HIS A 20 -6.92 -12.64 9.75
N LEU A 21 -6.07 -11.62 9.81
CA LEU A 21 -6.06 -10.64 10.89
C LEU A 21 -6.98 -9.47 10.50
N VAL A 22 -8.14 -9.35 11.15
CA VAL A 22 -9.03 -8.20 10.97
C VAL A 22 -8.67 -7.15 12.01
N LEU A 23 -7.93 -6.13 11.58
CA LEU A 23 -7.50 -4.99 12.39
C LEU A 23 -8.31 -3.74 12.00
N LYS A 24 -8.50 -2.81 12.95
CA LYS A 24 -8.97 -1.47 12.60
C LYS A 24 -7.89 -0.82 11.70
N PRO A 25 -8.24 -0.22 10.55
CA PRO A 25 -7.26 0.45 9.71
C PRO A 25 -6.54 1.52 10.51
N ARG A 26 -5.23 1.39 10.65
CA ARG A 26 -4.37 2.35 11.35
C ARG A 26 -4.02 3.55 10.46
N ALA A 27 -3.99 3.35 9.15
CA ALA A 27 -3.71 4.36 8.15
C ALA A 27 -4.60 4.14 6.92
N ARG A 28 -4.74 5.18 6.09
CA ARG A 28 -5.41 5.13 4.79
C ARG A 28 -4.42 5.32 3.65
N PRO A 29 -4.68 4.83 2.44
CA PRO A 29 -3.79 5.03 1.31
C PRO A 29 -3.54 6.52 1.00
N LEU A 30 -2.34 6.86 0.53
CA LEU A 30 -1.96 8.24 0.19
C LEU A 30 -2.94 8.89 -0.81
N HIS A 31 -3.44 8.11 -1.78
CA HIS A 31 -4.42 8.60 -2.76
C HIS A 31 -5.78 8.97 -2.13
N ALA A 32 -6.05 8.58 -0.89
CA ALA A 32 -7.24 8.96 -0.13
C ALA A 32 -7.05 10.25 0.67
N PHE A 33 -6.09 11.11 0.29
CA PHE A 33 -5.87 12.43 0.89
C PHE A 33 -7.15 13.28 0.90
N ARG A 34 -7.23 14.24 1.84
CA ARG A 34 -8.36 15.17 2.02
C ARG A 34 -8.11 16.52 1.39
N THR A 35 -6.86 16.97 1.41
CA THR A 35 -6.43 18.25 0.82
C THR A 35 -5.08 18.07 0.12
N ARG A 36 -4.75 18.97 -0.80
CA ARG A 36 -3.43 18.99 -1.46
C ARG A 36 -2.30 19.21 -0.46
N VAL A 37 -2.55 20.01 0.59
CA VAL A 37 -1.63 20.22 1.71
C VAL A 37 -1.34 18.88 2.40
N GLU A 38 -2.37 18.08 2.65
CA GLU A 38 -2.22 16.75 3.26
C GLU A 38 -1.44 15.79 2.34
N LEU A 39 -1.73 15.78 1.03
CA LEU A 39 -0.98 14.97 0.07
C LEU A 39 0.52 15.32 0.05
N VAL A 40 0.84 16.61 -0.05
CA VAL A 40 2.25 17.08 -0.13
C VAL A 40 2.95 16.93 1.21
N SER A 41 2.27 17.19 2.33
CA SER A 41 2.82 16.95 3.67
C SER A 41 3.13 15.48 3.90
N ALA A 42 2.20 14.58 3.54
CA ALA A 42 2.41 13.15 3.69
C ALA A 42 3.56 12.64 2.81
N LEU A 43 3.68 13.13 1.56
CA LEU A 43 4.85 12.83 0.72
C LEU A 43 6.15 13.31 1.35
N ARG A 44 6.18 14.52 1.92
CA ARG A 44 7.36 15.04 2.63
C ARG A 44 7.73 14.16 3.82
N ASP A 45 6.74 13.74 4.61
CA ASP A 45 7.00 12.88 5.77
C ASP A 45 7.53 11.50 5.34
N ILE A 46 7.04 10.94 4.22
CA ILE A 46 7.59 9.72 3.62
C ILE A 46 9.05 9.91 3.17
N VAL A 47 9.40 11.05 2.58
CA VAL A 47 10.80 11.37 2.22
C VAL A 47 11.68 11.46 3.48
N LYS A 48 11.17 12.02 4.59
CA LYS A 48 11.88 12.04 5.88
C LYS A 48 12.08 10.64 6.44
N ILE A 49 11.05 9.79 6.40
CA ILE A 49 11.14 8.38 6.85
C ILE A 49 12.22 7.64 6.05
N GLN A 50 12.24 7.82 4.72
CA GLN A 50 13.27 7.29 3.83
C GLN A 50 14.67 7.80 4.21
N GLN A 51 14.82 9.10 4.42
CA GLN A 51 16.09 9.72 4.83
C GLN A 51 16.60 9.12 6.13
N THR A 52 15.77 9.07 7.17
CA THR A 52 16.10 8.46 8.47
C THR A 52 16.47 6.98 8.32
N ALA A 53 15.72 6.21 7.51
CA ALA A 53 16.03 4.81 7.27
C ALA A 53 17.42 4.63 6.63
N VAL A 54 17.77 5.47 5.65
CA VAL A 54 19.06 5.41 4.95
C VAL A 54 20.20 5.90 5.84
N GLU A 55 20.06 7.08 6.45
CA GLU A 55 21.14 7.77 7.17
C GLU A 55 21.40 7.18 8.56
N GLU A 56 20.35 6.81 9.30
CA GLU A 56 20.49 6.33 10.68
C GLU A 56 20.52 4.80 10.79
N ARG A 57 19.85 4.10 9.86
CA ARG A 57 19.72 2.63 9.92
C ARG A 57 20.45 1.92 8.78
N GLY A 58 20.91 2.65 7.76
CA GLY A 58 21.50 2.05 6.57
C GLY A 58 20.53 1.10 5.86
N ILE A 59 19.26 1.47 5.73
CA ILE A 59 18.20 0.65 5.14
C ILE A 59 17.65 1.32 3.88
N LEU A 60 17.51 0.56 2.78
CA LEU A 60 16.74 0.96 1.59
C LEU A 60 15.36 0.31 1.59
N HIS A 61 14.32 1.03 1.16
CA HIS A 61 12.96 0.50 1.10
C HIS A 61 12.74 -0.41 -0.11
N ARG A 62 13.14 0.06 -1.30
CA ARG A 62 13.12 -0.67 -2.58
C ARG A 62 11.76 -1.00 -3.19
N ASP A 63 10.65 -0.68 -2.53
CA ASP A 63 9.30 -0.80 -3.10
C ASP A 63 8.37 0.38 -2.77
N CYS A 64 8.81 1.61 -3.10
CA CYS A 64 7.94 2.77 -3.01
C CYS A 64 6.87 2.74 -4.09
N SER A 65 5.60 2.72 -3.69
CA SER A 65 4.45 2.65 -4.60
C SER A 65 3.23 3.36 -4.00
N VAL A 66 2.20 3.61 -4.84
CA VAL A 66 0.92 4.17 -4.37
C VAL A 66 0.25 3.26 -3.32
N ASN A 67 0.51 1.95 -3.36
CA ASN A 67 -0.07 0.98 -2.43
C ASN A 67 0.63 0.97 -1.07
N ASN A 68 1.90 1.37 -1.03
CA ASN A 68 2.74 1.34 0.17
C ASN A 68 2.85 2.72 0.84
N ALA A 69 2.48 3.78 0.12
CA ALA A 69 2.37 5.12 0.66
C ALA A 69 1.03 5.34 1.37
N MET A 70 1.08 5.73 2.64
CA MET A 70 -0.06 5.82 3.53
C MET A 70 -0.12 7.19 4.23
N ILE A 71 -1.30 7.51 4.77
CA ILE A 71 -1.55 8.63 5.66
C ILE A 71 -2.10 8.04 6.97
N GLU A 72 -1.39 8.26 8.06
CA GLU A 72 -1.85 7.95 9.41
C GLU A 72 -2.58 9.17 9.98
N ASP A 73 -3.80 8.97 10.47
CA ASP A 73 -4.53 9.97 11.24
C ASP A 73 -4.19 9.74 12.73
N ASP A 74 -3.47 10.67 13.35
CA ASP A 74 -3.09 10.60 14.77
C ASP A 74 -3.83 11.68 15.58
N GLY A 75 -3.61 11.72 16.91
CA GLY A 75 -4.24 12.72 17.77
C GLY A 75 -3.77 14.16 17.52
N ASN A 76 -2.66 14.34 16.80
CA ASN A 76 -2.00 15.63 16.54
C ASN A 76 -2.20 16.12 15.10
N GLY A 77 -2.81 15.31 14.22
CA GLY A 77 -3.05 15.63 12.83
C GLY A 77 -2.91 14.41 11.92
N THR A 78 -2.17 14.60 10.83
CA THR A 78 -1.90 13.54 9.86
C THR A 78 -0.45 13.50 9.48
N ASN A 79 0.10 12.29 9.42
CA ASN A 79 1.48 12.07 9.00
C ASN A 79 1.52 11.12 7.82
N GLY A 80 2.48 11.35 6.92
CA GLY A 80 2.84 10.36 5.92
C GLY A 80 3.47 9.13 6.58
N LEU A 81 3.17 7.96 6.03
CA LEU A 81 3.73 6.69 6.47
C LEU A 81 4.10 5.86 5.23
N LEU A 82 5.19 5.11 5.33
CA LEU A 82 5.58 4.11 4.35
C LEU A 82 5.46 2.73 5.00
N ILE A 83 4.69 1.84 4.38
CA ILE A 83 4.53 0.45 4.81
C ILE A 83 5.26 -0.48 3.85
N ASP A 84 5.21 -1.78 4.15
CA ASP A 84 5.71 -2.84 3.28
C ASP A 84 7.25 -2.89 3.13
N TRP A 85 7.90 -2.97 4.28
CA TRP A 85 9.36 -3.05 4.44
C TRP A 85 9.92 -4.46 4.16
N GLU A 86 9.15 -5.38 3.58
CA GLU A 86 9.56 -6.78 3.37
C GLU A 86 10.71 -6.91 2.35
N PHE A 87 10.85 -5.92 1.47
CA PHE A 87 11.84 -5.87 0.39
C PHE A 87 13.11 -5.11 0.74
N THR A 88 13.22 -4.70 2.00
CA THR A 88 14.31 -3.86 2.48
C THR A 88 15.63 -4.59 2.55
N VAL A 89 16.71 -3.83 2.43
CA VAL A 89 18.08 -4.32 2.55
C VAL A 89 18.90 -3.37 3.39
N HIS A 90 19.88 -3.95 4.08
CA HIS A 90 20.95 -3.15 4.65
C HIS A 90 21.93 -2.72 3.56
N ILE A 91 22.23 -1.43 3.54
CA ILE A 91 23.21 -0.83 2.65
C ILE A 91 24.58 -1.37 3.04
N HIS A 92 25.22 -2.07 2.11
CA HIS A 92 26.57 -2.59 2.28
C HIS A 92 27.49 -2.10 1.16
N ALA A 93 28.79 -2.33 1.35
CA ALA A 93 29.80 -2.02 0.34
C ALA A 93 29.40 -2.65 -1.02
N GLY A 94 29.41 -1.83 -2.07
CA GLY A 94 29.04 -2.22 -3.43
C GLY A 94 27.57 -2.05 -3.80
N GLN A 95 26.65 -1.87 -2.84
CA GLN A 95 25.23 -1.51 -3.08
C GLN A 95 24.51 -2.40 -4.12
N LYS A 96 24.89 -3.68 -4.19
CA LYS A 96 24.37 -4.68 -5.13
C LYS A 96 23.50 -5.69 -4.39
N TYR A 97 22.28 -5.87 -4.86
CA TYR A 97 21.29 -6.72 -4.18
C TYR A 97 20.65 -7.72 -5.13
N VAL A 98 20.24 -8.87 -4.58
CA VAL A 98 19.57 -9.93 -5.33
C VAL A 98 18.24 -9.43 -5.92
N ILE A 99 18.02 -9.79 -7.19
CA ILE A 99 16.74 -9.61 -7.88
C ILE A 99 15.73 -10.59 -7.30
N GLY A 100 14.53 -10.14 -6.97
CA GLY A 100 13.48 -11.00 -6.42
C GLY A 100 12.51 -10.30 -5.47
N GLY A 101 12.83 -9.08 -5.06
CA GLY A 101 12.02 -8.33 -4.12
C GLY A 101 12.15 -6.84 -4.32
N THR A 102 11.89 -6.31 -5.52
CA THR A 102 11.95 -4.87 -5.76
C THR A 102 10.87 -4.42 -6.72
N GLY A 103 10.27 -3.27 -6.38
CA GLY A 103 9.55 -2.39 -7.29
C GLY A 103 8.31 -2.95 -7.95
N THR A 104 7.21 -2.26 -7.72
CA THR A 104 6.04 -2.29 -8.59
C THR A 104 6.38 -1.56 -9.90
N LEU A 105 6.30 -2.23 -11.07
CA LEU A 105 6.77 -1.75 -12.40
C LEU A 105 6.52 -0.25 -12.68
N PRO A 106 5.30 0.30 -12.52
CA PRO A 106 5.04 1.72 -12.76
C PRO A 106 5.87 2.68 -11.90
N PHE A 107 6.36 2.25 -10.73
CA PHE A 107 7.11 3.07 -9.80
C PHE A 107 8.62 2.78 -9.79
N MET A 108 9.07 1.70 -10.41
CA MET A 108 10.49 1.37 -10.47
C MET A 108 11.30 2.42 -11.25
N SER A 109 12.49 2.81 -10.77
CA SER A 109 13.33 3.80 -11.46
C SER A 109 13.85 3.27 -12.82
N ARG A 110 14.27 4.20 -13.68
CA ARG A 110 14.87 3.89 -14.99
C ARG A 110 16.08 2.98 -14.89
N SER A 111 16.98 3.28 -13.95
CA SER A 111 18.22 2.53 -13.72
C SER A 111 17.92 1.08 -13.32
N LEU A 112 16.90 0.85 -12.47
CA LEU A 112 16.49 -0.48 -12.03
C LEU A 112 15.84 -1.26 -13.18
N LEU A 113 14.96 -0.64 -13.97
CA LEU A 113 14.33 -1.29 -15.12
C LEU A 113 15.36 -1.72 -16.17
N TRP A 114 16.34 -0.85 -16.47
CA TRP A 114 17.44 -1.18 -17.38
C TRP A 114 18.28 -2.36 -16.87
N GLN A 115 18.73 -2.29 -15.61
CA GLN A 115 19.53 -3.37 -15.01
C GLN A 115 18.78 -4.71 -14.95
N LEU A 116 17.47 -4.68 -14.68
CA LEU A 116 16.65 -5.89 -14.69
C LEU A 116 16.50 -6.46 -16.10
N SER A 117 16.24 -5.61 -17.10
CA SER A 117 16.15 -6.03 -18.50
C SER A 117 17.43 -6.75 -18.95
N GLU A 118 18.59 -6.21 -18.60
CA GLU A 118 19.89 -6.83 -18.90
C GLU A 118 20.11 -8.14 -18.13
N ALA A 119 19.69 -8.19 -16.86
CA ALA A 119 19.90 -9.33 -15.99
C ALA A 119 19.03 -10.55 -16.31
N VAL A 120 17.76 -10.33 -16.69
CA VAL A 120 16.76 -11.40 -16.82
C VAL A 120 16.23 -11.57 -18.25
N GLY A 121 16.71 -10.75 -19.18
CA GLY A 121 16.14 -10.60 -20.52
C GLY A 121 14.75 -9.97 -20.48
N ASP A 122 14.02 -10.03 -21.60
CA ASP A 122 12.70 -9.42 -21.71
C ASP A 122 11.56 -10.46 -21.80
N PRO A 123 11.18 -11.12 -20.68
CA PRO A 123 9.93 -11.86 -20.66
C PRO A 123 8.76 -10.92 -20.87
N ALA A 124 7.93 -11.17 -21.89
CA ALA A 124 6.57 -10.64 -21.95
C ALA A 124 5.91 -10.85 -20.57
N THR A 125 5.67 -9.74 -19.87
CA THR A 125 5.35 -9.76 -18.44
C THR A 125 3.92 -9.31 -18.24
N SER A 126 3.05 -10.26 -17.87
CA SER A 126 2.09 -9.94 -16.81
C SER A 126 2.91 -9.64 -15.55
N ALA A 127 2.47 -8.70 -14.71
CA ALA A 127 3.25 -8.09 -13.61
C ALA A 127 3.94 -9.05 -12.60
N CYS A 128 3.69 -10.36 -12.68
CA CYS A 128 4.33 -11.40 -11.86
C CYS A 128 5.35 -12.29 -12.62
N SER A 129 5.41 -12.25 -13.96
CA SER A 129 6.15 -13.23 -14.76
C SER A 129 7.68 -13.13 -14.64
N TRP A 130 8.25 -11.92 -14.52
CA TRP A 130 9.69 -11.77 -14.32
C TRP A 130 10.14 -12.20 -12.91
N LYS A 131 9.36 -11.89 -11.87
CA LYS A 131 9.61 -12.38 -10.50
C LYS A 131 9.64 -13.91 -10.46
N VAL A 132 8.71 -14.54 -11.19
CA VAL A 132 8.67 -16.01 -11.35
C VAL A 132 9.89 -16.52 -12.12
N LYS A 133 10.27 -15.89 -13.25
CA LYS A 133 11.48 -16.29 -13.98
C LYS A 133 12.76 -16.18 -13.15
N VAL A 134 12.88 -15.16 -12.30
CA VAL A 134 14.02 -15.03 -11.39
C VAL A 134 14.03 -16.16 -10.36
N ALA A 135 12.88 -16.46 -9.76
CA ALA A 135 12.75 -17.57 -8.82
C ALA A 135 13.03 -18.95 -9.46
N THR A 136 12.67 -19.16 -10.74
CA THR A 136 12.85 -20.45 -11.43
C THR A 136 14.21 -20.61 -12.11
N SER A 137 14.87 -19.51 -12.51
CA SER A 137 16.23 -19.54 -13.08
C SER A 137 17.32 -19.81 -12.04
N SER A 138 16.98 -19.70 -10.75
CA SER A 138 17.85 -19.98 -9.59
C SER A 138 18.32 -21.45 -9.46
N LEU A 139 17.91 -22.36 -10.35
CA LEU A 139 18.32 -23.77 -10.29
C LEU A 139 19.71 -24.04 -10.88
N THR A 140 20.30 -23.12 -11.66
CA THR A 140 21.60 -23.37 -12.34
C THR A 140 22.60 -22.20 -12.36
N LYS A 141 22.20 -20.98 -11.95
CA LYS A 141 23.09 -19.81 -11.87
C LYS A 141 22.80 -18.98 -10.61
N PRO A 142 23.80 -18.30 -10.03
CA PRO A 142 23.56 -17.35 -8.93
C PRO A 142 22.59 -16.26 -9.41
N PRO A 143 21.67 -15.81 -8.54
CA PRO A 143 20.69 -14.82 -8.94
C PRO A 143 21.39 -13.51 -9.29
N PRO A 144 20.95 -12.83 -10.36
CA PRO A 144 21.61 -11.61 -10.79
C PRO A 144 21.47 -10.50 -9.73
N LEU A 145 22.49 -9.66 -9.64
CA LEU A 145 22.56 -8.55 -8.69
C LEU A 145 22.34 -7.22 -9.40
N ILE A 146 21.59 -6.31 -8.77
CA ILE A 146 21.36 -4.95 -9.27
C ILE A 146 21.85 -3.91 -8.27
N LEU A 147 22.34 -2.80 -8.80
CA LEU A 147 22.63 -1.60 -8.05
C LEU A 147 21.33 -0.89 -7.71
N HIS A 148 21.10 -0.66 -6.42
CA HIS A 148 19.96 0.10 -5.90
C HIS A 148 20.47 1.16 -4.92
N HIS A 149 20.10 2.40 -5.14
CA HIS A 149 20.46 3.53 -4.30
C HIS A 149 19.20 4.24 -3.78
N TYR A 150 19.36 5.08 -2.76
CA TYR A 150 18.23 5.84 -2.20
C TYR A 150 17.55 6.76 -3.24
N HIS A 151 18.28 7.23 -4.26
CA HIS A 151 17.71 8.10 -5.30
C HIS A 151 16.76 7.34 -6.23
N ASP A 152 16.86 6.00 -6.31
CA ASP A 152 15.88 5.17 -7.02
C ASP A 152 14.52 5.20 -6.31
N ASP A 153 14.54 5.20 -4.97
CA ASP A 153 13.33 5.35 -4.16
C ASP A 153 12.76 6.78 -4.26
N LEU A 154 13.61 7.81 -4.37
CA LEU A 154 13.17 9.19 -4.65
C LEU A 154 12.52 9.33 -6.05
N GLU A 155 13.07 8.69 -7.08
CA GLU A 155 12.45 8.63 -8.41
C GLU A 155 11.11 7.89 -8.35
N SER A 156 11.01 6.85 -7.53
CA SER A 156 9.76 6.11 -7.29
C SER A 156 8.68 7.00 -6.67
N LEU A 157 9.02 7.84 -5.68
CA LEU A 157 8.09 8.80 -5.06
C LEU A 157 7.63 9.90 -6.03
N PHE A 158 8.48 10.31 -6.97
CA PHE A 158 8.06 11.19 -8.07
C PHE A 158 6.95 10.52 -8.92
N TYR A 159 7.11 9.23 -9.26
CA TYR A 159 6.06 8.50 -9.98
C TYR A 159 4.79 8.35 -9.16
N VAL A 160 4.87 8.13 -7.84
CA VAL A 160 3.71 8.12 -6.94
C VAL A 160 2.92 9.42 -7.03
N LEU A 161 3.59 10.58 -6.91
CA LEU A 161 2.95 11.89 -7.04
C LEU A 161 2.26 12.04 -8.41
N VAL A 162 2.97 11.74 -9.50
CA VAL A 162 2.45 11.90 -10.87
C VAL A 162 1.25 10.98 -11.12
N CYS A 163 1.31 9.71 -10.68
CA CYS A 163 0.20 8.77 -10.80
C CYS A 163 -1.03 9.27 -10.04
N ILE A 164 -0.88 9.75 -8.80
CA ILE A 164 -2.01 10.32 -8.03
C ILE A 164 -2.64 11.50 -8.79
N CYS A 165 -1.82 12.40 -9.33
CA CYS A 165 -2.28 13.59 -10.04
C CYS A 165 -2.98 13.31 -11.38
N ILE A 166 -2.75 12.14 -11.99
CA ILE A 166 -3.33 11.75 -13.29
C ILE A 166 -4.53 10.81 -13.11
N GLU A 167 -4.40 9.81 -12.25
CA GLU A 167 -5.36 8.70 -12.12
C GLU A 167 -6.55 9.00 -11.21
N PHE A 168 -6.51 10.06 -10.41
CA PHE A 168 -7.56 10.39 -9.44
C PHE A 168 -8.25 11.72 -9.76
N ARG A 169 -9.53 11.82 -9.38
CA ARG A 169 -10.35 13.03 -9.59
C ARG A 169 -10.10 14.12 -8.54
N GLY A 170 -9.34 13.81 -7.50
CA GLY A 170 -9.08 14.68 -6.37
C GLY A 170 -9.04 13.89 -5.06
N PRO A 171 -9.54 14.46 -3.96
CA PRO A 171 -9.43 13.84 -2.65
C PRO A 171 -10.33 12.62 -2.51
N LEU A 172 -10.16 11.89 -1.42
CA LEU A 172 -10.93 10.70 -1.04
C LEU A 172 -10.75 9.49 -1.96
N GLY A 173 -9.77 9.52 -2.86
CA GLY A 173 -9.35 8.33 -3.61
C GLY A 173 -10.26 7.91 -4.74
N VAL A 174 -11.12 8.81 -5.25
CA VAL A 174 -11.97 8.50 -6.42
C VAL A 174 -11.12 8.48 -7.68
N ARG A 175 -10.99 7.29 -8.30
CA ARG A 175 -10.29 7.11 -9.57
C ARG A 175 -11.03 7.81 -10.71
N ARG A 176 -10.25 8.31 -11.67
CA ARG A 176 -10.71 8.86 -12.94
C ARG A 176 -11.06 7.72 -13.88
N ASP A 177 -12.14 7.87 -14.64
CA ASP A 177 -12.39 7.01 -15.78
C ASP A 177 -11.49 7.45 -16.94
N LEU A 178 -10.44 6.67 -17.18
CA LEU A 178 -9.49 6.85 -18.27
C LEU A 178 -9.81 5.95 -19.48
N SER A 179 -10.82 5.08 -19.38
CA SER A 179 -11.16 4.10 -20.43
C SER A 179 -11.71 4.74 -21.71
N ALA A 180 -12.35 5.91 -21.57
CA ALA A 180 -12.85 6.69 -22.70
C ALA A 180 -11.72 7.32 -23.53
N ASP A 181 -10.53 7.53 -22.95
CA ASP A 181 -9.37 8.06 -23.66
C ASP A 181 -8.53 6.88 -24.18
N ARG A 182 -8.78 6.53 -25.45
CA ARG A 182 -8.13 5.39 -26.13
C ARG A 182 -6.67 5.62 -26.50
N SER A 183 -6.08 6.78 -26.18
CA SER A 183 -4.77 7.15 -26.70
C SER A 183 -3.61 6.24 -26.25
N GLN A 184 -3.75 5.40 -25.21
CA GLN A 184 -2.64 4.61 -24.61
C GLN A 184 -1.40 5.46 -24.24
N GLU A 185 -1.47 6.79 -24.33
CA GLU A 185 -0.34 7.72 -24.16
C GLU A 185 -0.23 8.25 -22.71
N TRP A 186 -1.09 7.78 -21.82
CA TRP A 186 -1.10 8.18 -20.43
C TRP A 186 0.17 7.71 -19.73
N LEU A 187 0.86 8.59 -19.01
CA LEU A 187 2.12 8.28 -18.35
C LEU A 187 2.01 7.07 -17.41
N PRO A 188 0.98 6.93 -16.53
CA PRO A 188 0.87 5.74 -15.68
C PRO A 188 0.69 4.44 -16.48
N HIS A 189 -0.05 4.50 -17.59
CA HIS A 189 -0.23 3.34 -18.48
C HIS A 189 1.08 2.97 -19.17
N LEU A 190 1.75 3.96 -19.74
CA LEU A 190 3.05 3.82 -20.39
C LEU A 190 4.18 3.37 -19.45
N TRP A 191 4.11 3.73 -18.17
CA TRP A 191 5.06 3.24 -17.16
C TRP A 191 4.71 1.83 -16.67
N SER A 192 3.50 1.35 -16.97
CA SER A 192 3.01 0.00 -16.66
C SER A 192 3.14 -0.95 -17.86
N THR A 193 4.00 -0.66 -18.84
CA THR A 193 4.16 -1.46 -20.07
C THR A 193 4.49 -2.92 -19.79
N SER A 194 4.20 -3.77 -20.79
CA SER A 194 4.31 -5.23 -20.71
C SER A 194 5.74 -5.79 -20.68
N THR A 195 6.77 -4.95 -20.77
CA THR A 195 8.17 -5.37 -20.78
C THR A 195 9.06 -4.41 -19.98
N LEU A 196 10.15 -4.96 -19.42
CA LEU A 196 11.11 -4.20 -18.60
C LEU A 196 11.85 -3.16 -19.46
N GLN A 197 12.28 -3.59 -20.65
CA GLN A 197 13.00 -2.74 -21.60
C GLN A 197 12.15 -1.53 -22.02
N VAL A 198 10.92 -1.77 -22.48
CA VAL A 198 10.02 -0.69 -22.91
C VAL A 198 9.70 0.26 -21.76
N GLY A 199 9.47 -0.27 -20.54
CA GLY A 199 9.22 0.57 -19.37
C GLY A 199 10.42 1.49 -19.07
N GLY A 200 11.64 0.93 -19.14
CA GLY A 200 12.88 1.67 -19.00
C GLY A 200 13.06 2.73 -20.08
N ASP A 201 12.82 2.38 -21.34
CA ASP A 201 12.95 3.28 -22.49
C ASP A 201 11.94 4.43 -22.44
N VAL A 202 10.69 4.16 -22.07
CA VAL A 202 9.66 5.20 -21.96
C VAL A 202 9.98 6.18 -20.83
N LYS A 203 10.40 5.68 -19.67
CA LYS A 203 10.80 6.53 -18.55
C LYS A 203 12.07 7.32 -18.87
N THR A 204 13.03 6.69 -19.54
CA THR A 204 14.26 7.36 -20.03
C THR A 204 13.88 8.46 -21.00
N SER A 205 13.07 8.17 -22.01
CA SER A 205 12.57 9.17 -22.95
C SER A 205 11.85 10.31 -22.25
N PHE A 206 11.03 10.01 -21.24
CA PHE A 206 10.35 11.01 -20.41
C PHE A 206 11.34 12.01 -19.78
N PHE A 207 12.45 11.55 -19.21
CA PHE A 207 13.44 12.45 -18.60
C PHE A 207 14.45 13.06 -19.58
N PHE A 208 14.78 12.42 -20.70
CA PHE A 208 15.82 12.92 -21.63
C PHE A 208 15.27 13.75 -22.81
N HIS A 209 14.02 13.56 -23.23
CA HIS A 209 13.34 14.42 -24.21
C HIS A 209 12.44 15.45 -23.50
N PRO A 210 12.11 16.61 -24.10
CA PRO A 210 11.33 17.68 -23.44
C PRO A 210 9.86 17.28 -23.21
N ASN A 211 9.61 16.36 -22.27
CA ASN A 211 8.32 15.74 -22.00
C ASN A 211 7.60 16.35 -20.78
N ALA A 212 8.13 17.39 -20.15
CA ALA A 212 7.48 18.08 -19.03
C ALA A 212 6.04 18.53 -19.39
N HIS A 213 5.81 18.92 -20.64
CA HIS A 213 4.48 19.29 -21.16
C HIS A 213 3.43 18.18 -21.01
N LYS A 214 3.84 16.90 -20.95
CA LYS A 214 2.92 15.77 -20.72
C LYS A 214 2.29 15.82 -19.33
N LEU A 215 3.02 16.31 -18.32
CA LEU A 215 2.46 16.53 -16.98
C LEU A 215 1.31 17.53 -17.03
N GLN A 216 1.51 18.66 -17.71
CA GLN A 216 0.49 19.70 -17.87
C GLN A 216 -0.76 19.19 -18.60
N LYS A 217 -0.58 18.38 -19.65
CA LYS A 217 -1.68 17.84 -20.45
C LYS A 217 -2.51 16.81 -19.68
N GLN A 218 -1.88 16.00 -18.83
CA GLN A 218 -2.51 14.82 -18.24
C GLN A 218 -3.03 15.00 -16.81
N PHE A 219 -2.51 15.98 -16.05
CA PHE A 219 -2.97 16.23 -14.69
C PHE A 219 -4.48 16.53 -14.66
N HIS A 220 -5.19 15.92 -13.71
CA HIS A 220 -6.58 16.27 -13.48
C HIS A 220 -6.69 17.74 -13.04
N PRO A 221 -7.73 18.50 -13.46
CA PRO A 221 -7.88 19.93 -13.14
C PRO A 221 -7.73 20.25 -11.65
N TYR A 222 -8.17 19.34 -10.76
CA TYR A 222 -7.99 19.47 -9.32
C TYR A 222 -6.53 19.67 -8.91
N PHE A 223 -5.55 19.05 -9.58
CA PHE A 223 -4.13 19.07 -9.23
C PHE A 223 -3.32 20.13 -9.96
N LYS A 224 -3.93 21.05 -10.71
CA LYS A 224 -3.20 22.10 -11.45
C LYS A 224 -2.25 22.93 -10.58
N THR A 225 -2.59 23.15 -9.31
CA THR A 225 -1.72 23.86 -8.36
C THR A 225 -0.47 23.08 -7.95
N LEU A 226 -0.45 21.76 -8.16
CA LEU A 226 0.73 20.90 -7.94
C LEU A 226 1.59 20.72 -9.20
N LEU A 227 1.18 21.27 -10.34
CA LEU A 227 1.96 21.17 -11.57
C LEU A 227 3.35 21.82 -11.46
N PRO A 228 3.52 23.00 -10.82
CA PRO A 228 4.85 23.57 -10.58
C PRO A 228 5.75 22.63 -9.77
N LEU A 229 5.23 22.04 -8.68
CA LEU A 229 5.95 21.05 -7.87
C LEU A 229 6.41 19.85 -8.72
N ALA A 230 5.51 19.25 -9.49
CA ALA A 230 5.85 18.10 -10.33
C ALA A 230 6.85 18.46 -11.45
N THR A 231 6.74 19.66 -12.02
CA THR A 231 7.65 20.15 -13.06
C THR A 231 9.04 20.44 -12.51
N GLU A 232 9.14 21.07 -11.35
CA GLU A 232 10.42 21.32 -10.69
C GLU A 232 11.08 20.02 -10.23
N TRP A 233 10.32 19.06 -9.68
CA TRP A 233 10.84 17.74 -9.34
C TRP A 233 11.32 16.98 -10.59
N TYR A 234 10.57 17.07 -11.69
CA TYR A 234 10.97 16.53 -12.98
C TYR A 234 12.33 17.09 -13.42
N HIS A 235 12.51 18.41 -13.36
CA HIS A 235 13.78 19.06 -13.71
C HIS A 235 14.90 18.69 -12.74
N LEU A 236 14.59 18.55 -11.45
CA LEU A 236 15.54 18.11 -10.44
C LEU A 236 16.10 16.73 -10.79
N ILE A 237 15.27 15.75 -11.17
CA ILE A 237 15.74 14.42 -11.59
C ILE A 237 16.42 14.48 -12.97
N ARG A 238 15.87 15.24 -13.92
CA ARG A 238 16.40 15.35 -15.30
C ARG A 238 17.80 15.94 -15.34
N ASN A 239 18.05 16.99 -14.58
CA ASN A 239 19.31 17.72 -14.61
C ASN A 239 20.44 16.99 -13.87
N LYS A 240 20.08 15.90 -13.18
CA LYS A 240 20.99 15.04 -12.43
C LYS A 240 21.48 13.91 -13.36
N GLY A 241 22.80 13.82 -13.50
CA GLY A 241 23.46 12.76 -14.28
C GLY A 241 23.82 11.56 -13.43
N GLN A 242 24.49 10.57 -14.02
CA GLN A 242 24.95 9.37 -13.31
C GLN A 242 25.86 9.66 -12.10
N SER A 243 26.59 10.80 -12.13
CA SER A 243 27.57 11.16 -11.11
C SER A 243 27.07 12.14 -10.05
N ASN A 244 25.84 12.66 -10.19
CA ASN A 244 25.25 13.63 -9.26
C ASN A 244 23.77 13.30 -9.16
N ALA A 245 23.41 12.44 -8.19
CA ALA A 245 22.04 12.01 -7.97
C ALA A 245 21.24 13.08 -7.19
N VAL A 246 19.91 12.99 -7.27
CA VAL A 246 19.03 13.78 -6.43
C VAL A 246 19.18 13.35 -4.96
N THR A 247 19.23 14.32 -4.07
CA THR A 247 19.40 14.10 -2.62
C THR A 247 18.07 14.21 -1.87
N PHE A 248 18.02 13.69 -0.64
CA PHE A 248 16.87 13.88 0.25
C PHE A 248 16.60 15.36 0.51
N GLN A 249 17.63 16.14 0.81
CA GLN A 249 17.49 17.55 1.14
C GLN A 249 16.90 18.36 -0.03
N GLU A 250 17.36 18.12 -1.26
CA GLU A 250 16.82 18.81 -2.45
C GLU A 250 15.32 18.52 -2.65
N VAL A 251 14.88 17.29 -2.41
CA VAL A 251 13.46 16.92 -2.51
C VAL A 251 12.65 17.50 -1.36
N LEU A 252 13.19 17.50 -0.14
CA LEU A 252 12.53 18.08 1.04
C LEU A 252 12.37 19.59 0.89
N ASP A 253 13.41 20.31 0.49
CA ASP A 253 13.37 21.76 0.25
C ASP A 253 12.35 22.12 -0.81
N LEU A 254 12.29 21.32 -1.89
CA LEU A 254 11.30 21.46 -2.94
C LEU A 254 9.88 21.28 -2.38
N LEU A 255 9.63 20.20 -1.63
CA LEU A 255 8.32 19.91 -1.05
C LEU A 255 7.88 21.00 -0.07
N ASP A 256 8.76 21.43 0.84
CA ASP A 256 8.47 22.48 1.82
C ASP A 256 8.21 23.84 1.13
N THR A 257 8.96 24.18 0.08
CA THR A 257 8.76 25.39 -0.72
C THR A 257 7.37 25.43 -1.36
N HIS A 258 6.90 24.32 -1.94
CA HIS A 258 5.57 24.26 -2.55
C HIS A 258 4.47 24.12 -1.51
N LEU A 259 4.71 23.42 -0.40
CA LEU A 259 3.77 23.31 0.71
C LEU A 259 3.46 24.68 1.32
N ALA A 260 4.45 25.56 1.46
CA ALA A 260 4.28 26.91 1.95
C ALA A 260 3.37 27.79 1.05
N LYS A 261 3.29 27.48 -0.25
CA LYS A 261 2.48 28.21 -1.24
C LYS A 261 1.04 27.68 -1.34
N LEU A 262 0.76 26.49 -0.82
CA LEU A 262 -0.58 25.90 -0.91
C LEU A 262 -1.56 26.60 0.05
N PRO A 263 -2.83 26.79 -0.37
CA PRO A 263 -3.85 27.36 0.50
C PRO A 263 -4.06 26.43 1.70
N LYS A 264 -3.88 26.97 2.91
CA LYS A 264 -3.81 26.15 4.13
C LYS A 264 -5.15 25.53 4.56
N ASP A 265 -6.30 26.02 4.11
CA ASP A 265 -7.58 25.66 4.73
C ASP A 265 -8.82 25.62 3.82
N GLU A 266 -8.71 25.32 2.53
CA GLU A 266 -9.92 25.05 1.73
C GLU A 266 -10.17 23.53 1.61
N PRO A 267 -11.04 22.94 2.45
CA PRO A 267 -11.52 21.58 2.23
C PRO A 267 -12.17 21.55 0.85
N SER A 268 -11.82 20.55 0.04
CA SER A 268 -12.36 20.50 -1.31
C SER A 268 -13.90 20.47 -1.30
N PRO A 269 -14.58 20.94 -2.35
CA PRO A 269 -16.03 20.81 -2.46
C PRO A 269 -16.53 19.38 -2.21
N GLU A 270 -15.75 18.37 -2.63
CA GLU A 270 -16.02 16.96 -2.39
C GLU A 270 -15.89 16.57 -0.91
N LEU A 271 -14.86 17.07 -0.20
CA LEU A 271 -14.72 16.87 1.24
C LEU A 271 -15.84 17.55 2.01
N LEU A 272 -16.22 18.77 1.61
CA LEU A 272 -17.34 19.50 2.18
C LEU A 272 -18.65 18.75 1.96
N PHE A 273 -18.87 18.21 0.75
CA PHE A 273 -20.02 17.39 0.44
C PHE A 273 -20.04 16.10 1.27
N ALA A 274 -18.93 15.36 1.34
CA ALA A 274 -18.82 14.16 2.15
C ALA A 274 -19.09 14.43 3.64
N ARG A 275 -18.56 15.53 4.18
CA ARG A 275 -18.85 16.00 5.55
C ARG A 275 -20.33 16.30 5.75
N LYS A 276 -20.98 16.98 4.79
CA LYS A 276 -22.43 17.24 4.84
C LYS A 276 -23.25 15.95 4.81
N VAL A 277 -22.90 15.00 3.96
CA VAL A 277 -23.56 13.69 3.89
C VAL A 277 -23.40 12.92 5.19
N ILE A 278 -22.18 12.85 5.75
CA ILE A 278 -21.92 12.17 7.03
C ILE A 278 -22.68 12.83 8.18
N ALA A 279 -22.73 14.18 8.22
CA ALA A 279 -23.48 14.90 9.24
C ALA A 279 -25.00 14.69 9.14
N ALA A 280 -25.52 14.42 7.93
CA ALA A 280 -26.92 14.11 7.68
C ALA A 280 -27.30 12.65 7.95
N LEU A 281 -26.31 11.74 8.13
CA LEU A 281 -26.60 10.35 8.48
C LEU A 281 -27.20 10.28 9.90
N PRO A 282 -28.30 9.54 10.11
CA PRO A 282 -28.85 9.35 11.44
C PRO A 282 -27.80 8.69 12.33
N LYS A 283 -27.51 9.31 13.48
CA LYS A 283 -26.60 8.74 14.49
C LYS A 283 -27.12 7.34 14.81
N LYS A 284 -26.30 6.29 14.57
CA LYS A 284 -26.61 4.95 15.08
C LYS A 284 -26.83 5.07 16.59
N ARG A 285 -27.97 4.57 17.08
CA ARG A 285 -28.24 4.43 18.51
C ARG A 285 -27.03 3.76 19.16
N GLN A 286 -26.45 4.41 20.16
CA GLN A 286 -25.39 3.80 20.95
C GLN A 286 -25.99 2.61 21.70
N ALA A 287 -25.21 1.55 21.87
CA ALA A 287 -25.61 0.34 22.59
C ALA A 287 -25.62 0.54 24.12
N SER A 288 -25.98 1.73 24.59
CA SER A 288 -26.05 2.11 26.00
C SER A 288 -27.46 2.40 26.50
N ASP A 289 -28.49 2.34 25.64
CA ASP A 289 -29.89 2.58 26.02
C ASP A 289 -30.62 1.28 26.42
N PHE A 290 -29.99 0.42 27.22
CA PHE A 290 -30.69 -0.62 27.98
C PHE A 290 -30.46 -0.35 29.47
N GLU A 291 -31.12 0.69 29.99
CA GLU A 291 -31.43 0.74 31.41
C GLU A 291 -32.79 0.08 31.66
N GLU A 292 -32.73 -0.93 32.51
CA GLU A 292 -33.53 -1.05 33.73
C GLU A 292 -35.06 -0.95 33.57
N GLY A 293 -35.69 -2.12 33.41
CA GLY A 293 -37.13 -2.30 33.51
C GLY A 293 -37.47 -3.70 34.00
N ASP A 294 -38.13 -3.75 35.15
CA ASP A 294 -38.86 -4.87 35.77
C ASP A 294 -38.06 -5.97 36.46
N ARG A 295 -37.80 -5.70 37.74
CA ARG A 295 -37.80 -6.71 38.81
C ARG A 295 -39.18 -7.37 38.83
N VAL A 296 -39.23 -8.69 38.67
CA VAL A 296 -40.36 -9.51 39.12
C VAL A 296 -39.83 -10.49 40.14
N ASP A 297 -40.37 -10.38 41.35
CA ASP A 297 -40.00 -11.12 42.54
C ASP A 297 -40.12 -12.64 42.39
N HIS A 298 -39.17 -13.34 43.01
CA HIS A 298 -39.21 -14.76 43.26
C HIS A 298 -40.33 -15.11 44.24
N HIS A 299 -41.22 -16.04 43.85
CA HIS A 299 -41.85 -16.95 44.80
C HIS A 299 -41.56 -18.40 44.41
N LEU A 300 -41.00 -19.11 45.37
CA LEU A 300 -40.68 -20.53 45.37
C LEU A 300 -41.97 -21.33 45.51
N ASP A 301 -42.13 -22.37 44.69
CA ASP A 301 -42.66 -23.65 45.15
C ASP A 301 -42.18 -24.78 44.21
N GLN A 302 -41.63 -25.82 44.82
CA GLN A 302 -41.32 -27.14 44.25
C GLN A 302 -42.35 -28.16 44.79
N PRO A 303 -42.36 -29.46 44.43
CA PRO A 303 -42.09 -30.13 43.15
C PRO A 303 -43.18 -31.19 42.80
N SER A 304 -43.21 -31.70 41.55
CA SER A 304 -43.71 -33.06 41.29
C SER A 304 -43.30 -33.60 39.90
N GLN A 305 -42.55 -34.71 39.91
CA GLN A 305 -42.34 -35.66 38.81
C GLN A 305 -43.30 -36.86 39.01
N PRO A 306 -43.42 -37.86 38.11
CA PRO A 306 -43.27 -37.91 36.64
C PRO A 306 -44.41 -38.72 35.95
N SER A 307 -44.44 -38.80 34.61
CA SER A 307 -44.91 -40.03 33.94
C SER A 307 -44.28 -40.21 32.56
N ILE A 308 -43.64 -41.38 32.40
CA ILE A 308 -42.97 -41.91 31.21
C ILE A 308 -44.02 -42.64 30.36
N THR A 309 -44.00 -42.43 29.04
CA THR A 309 -44.46 -43.43 28.07
C THR A 309 -43.49 -43.48 26.88
N GLU A 310 -42.98 -44.68 26.62
CA GLU A 310 -41.96 -45.02 25.62
C GLU A 310 -42.54 -45.40 24.24
N ARG A 311 -41.88 -44.87 23.18
CA ARG A 311 -41.44 -45.51 21.91
C ARG A 311 -42.48 -45.92 20.82
N PRO A 312 -42.05 -46.18 19.53
CA PRO A 312 -40.69 -46.32 18.99
C PRO A 312 -40.31 -45.62 17.65
N ASN A 313 -38.99 -45.46 17.48
CA ASN A 313 -38.14 -45.64 16.27
C ASN A 313 -38.45 -44.93 14.94
N GLN A 314 -37.55 -44.01 14.55
CA GLN A 314 -36.69 -44.14 13.36
C GLN A 314 -35.45 -43.21 13.47
N ILE A 315 -34.25 -43.78 13.26
CA ILE A 315 -32.88 -43.22 13.27
C ILE A 315 -32.25 -43.72 11.94
N PRO A 316 -31.39 -42.98 11.18
CA PRO A 316 -30.10 -42.50 11.68
C PRO A 316 -29.52 -41.17 11.16
N GLY A 317 -28.65 -40.58 11.98
CA GLY A 317 -27.69 -39.54 11.57
C GLY A 317 -27.11 -38.71 12.72
N ARG A 318 -26.32 -39.32 13.62
CA ARG A 318 -25.67 -38.65 14.77
C ARG A 318 -24.25 -38.19 14.39
N MET A 319 -23.88 -36.97 14.73
CA MET A 319 -22.50 -36.63 15.09
C MET A 319 -22.52 -35.83 16.39
N GLY A 320 -21.88 -36.39 17.42
CA GLY A 320 -21.83 -35.87 18.77
C GLY A 320 -20.71 -34.84 18.96
N TRP A 321 -20.92 -33.95 19.92
CA TRP A 321 -19.90 -33.04 20.42
C TRP A 321 -19.10 -33.73 21.53
N THR A 322 -17.77 -33.71 21.42
CA THR A 322 -16.86 -34.04 22.51
C THR A 322 -16.08 -32.79 22.88
N MET A 323 -16.16 -32.37 24.15
CA MET A 323 -15.20 -31.46 24.75
C MET A 323 -13.95 -32.26 25.12
N GLU A 324 -12.85 -32.05 24.42
CA GLU A 324 -11.53 -32.42 24.92
C GLU A 324 -10.84 -31.18 25.47
N VAL A 325 -10.46 -31.24 26.75
CA VAL A 325 -9.58 -30.29 27.40
C VAL A 325 -8.14 -30.71 27.06
N MET A 326 -7.43 -29.93 26.26
CA MET A 326 -6.00 -30.20 26.01
C MET A 326 -5.15 -29.84 27.24
N PRO A 327 -4.19 -30.70 27.63
CA PRO A 327 -3.30 -30.43 28.76
C PRO A 327 -2.21 -29.40 28.39
N GLN A 328 -1.95 -28.47 29.32
CA GLN A 328 -0.84 -27.52 29.22
C GLN A 328 0.51 -28.24 29.22
N SER A 329 1.37 -27.94 28.25
CA SER A 329 2.74 -28.45 28.22
C SER A 329 3.59 -27.72 29.28
N LYS A 330 4.19 -28.53 30.16
CA LYS A 330 5.20 -28.07 31.13
C LYS A 330 6.46 -27.64 30.39
N ARG A 331 6.97 -26.45 30.73
CA ARG A 331 8.34 -26.01 30.41
C ARG A 331 9.35 -26.98 31.01
N ASN A 332 10.19 -27.59 30.18
CA ASN A 332 11.46 -28.14 30.64
C ASN A 332 12.58 -27.13 30.31
N ARG A 333 13.17 -26.60 31.38
CA ARG A 333 14.52 -26.04 31.41
C ARG A 333 15.50 -27.22 31.31
N THR A 334 16.53 -27.08 30.49
CA THR A 334 17.82 -27.71 30.75
C THR A 334 18.93 -26.77 30.31
N THR A 335 19.91 -26.71 31.21
CA THR A 335 21.23 -26.07 31.22
C THR A 335 22.10 -26.39 30.04
#